data_AF-A0AAN7KB32-F1
#
_entry.id   AF-A0AAN7KB32-F1
#
_cell.length_a   1.000
_cell.length_b   1.000
_cell.length_c   1.000
_cell.angle_alpha   90.00
_cell.angle_beta   90.00
_cell.angle_gamma   90.00
#
_symmetry.space_group_name_H-M   'P 1'
#
loop_
_entity.id
_entity.type
_entity.pdbx_description
1 polymer ?
#
loop_
_entity_poly.entity_id
_entity_poly.type
_entity_poly.pdbx_seq_one_letter_code
_entity_poly.pdbx_strand_id
1 'polypeptide(L)'
;MRHQIFRIASQKRSRDCILRPFFDNVTRSLSQNSSQSERPSFGVAFDIDGVILLGHTPVGGSPRALRRLYDDLGALKIPYVFLTNGGGFPESRRAAELSEILGINILPSQVIQGHSPFKQLVNRFENEFVIAVGKGEPAAVMTEYGFKNVLSIDEYSSYFDGIDPLKPYKMWTAREIGNSVKTKRGDVVSKRVQAAFVLSDPVDWSRDIQLTSGAL
;
A
#
# COMPACT_ATOMS: atom_id res chain seq x y z
N MET A 1 -27.31 -10.77 -57.34
CA MET A 1 -27.62 -10.97 -58.77
C MET A 1 -26.36 -10.63 -59.56
N ARG A 2 -25.91 -11.53 -60.45
CA ARG A 2 -24.81 -11.43 -61.45
C ARG A 2 -23.36 -11.51 -60.92
N HIS A 3 -22.72 -12.68 -61.01
CA HIS A 3 -21.90 -13.24 -62.12
C HIS A 3 -20.47 -12.64 -62.12
N GLN A 4 -19.40 -13.43 -62.03
CA GLN A 4 -18.91 -14.23 -63.16
C GLN A 4 -18.16 -15.51 -62.75
N ILE A 5 -18.42 -16.53 -63.56
CA ILE A 5 -17.75 -17.82 -63.68
C ILE A 5 -16.67 -17.67 -64.76
N PHE A 6 -15.50 -18.29 -64.59
CA PHE A 6 -14.81 -18.93 -65.72
C PHE A 6 -14.23 -20.29 -65.31
N ARG A 7 -14.64 -21.29 -66.08
CA ARG A 7 -14.18 -22.70 -66.12
C ARG A 7 -12.94 -22.82 -67.02
N ILE A 8 -12.20 -23.91 -66.86
CA ILE A 8 -11.75 -24.92 -67.88
C ILE A 8 -10.67 -25.78 -67.17
N ALA A 9 -10.92 -27.03 -66.75
CA ALA A 9 -10.71 -28.32 -67.45
C ALA A 9 -9.25 -28.53 -67.92
N SER A 10 -8.59 -29.69 -67.92
CA SER A 10 -8.78 -31.10 -67.52
C SER A 10 -7.45 -31.76 -67.94
N GLN A 11 -6.87 -32.68 -67.16
CA GLN A 11 -6.17 -33.85 -67.73
C GLN A 11 -5.81 -34.89 -66.67
N LYS A 12 -6.00 -36.16 -67.07
CA LYS A 12 -5.88 -37.42 -66.33
C LYS A 12 -4.75 -38.22 -66.96
N ARG A 13 -3.94 -38.92 -66.15
CA ARG A 13 -3.08 -40.12 -66.41
C ARG A 13 -1.73 -39.93 -65.70
N SER A 14 -1.02 -40.95 -65.22
CA SER A 14 -1.24 -42.38 -64.98
C SER A 14 -0.15 -42.80 -63.97
N ARG A 15 -0.24 -44.05 -63.51
CA ARG A 15 0.64 -44.75 -62.55
C ARG A 15 2.13 -44.69 -62.91
N ASP A 16 3.00 -44.68 -61.89
CA ASP A 16 3.94 -45.78 -61.63
C ASP A 16 4.70 -45.60 -60.30
N CYS A 17 4.78 -46.70 -59.54
CA CYS A 17 5.58 -46.85 -58.32
C CYS A 17 7.00 -47.25 -58.70
N ILE A 18 8.02 -46.51 -58.24
CA ILE A 18 9.40 -47.00 -58.16
C ILE A 18 10.00 -46.56 -56.82
N LEU A 19 10.49 -47.56 -56.08
CA LEU A 19 11.22 -47.46 -54.82
C LEU A 19 12.61 -46.83 -55.01
N ARG A 20 13.03 -45.96 -54.07
CA ARG A 20 14.38 -45.92 -53.46
C ARG A 20 14.40 -44.98 -52.24
N PRO A 21 15.15 -45.31 -51.17
CA PRO A 21 15.14 -44.58 -49.91
C PRO A 21 16.22 -43.49 -49.93
N PHE A 22 15.86 -42.27 -49.54
CA PHE A 22 16.83 -41.25 -49.16
C PHE A 22 16.33 -40.58 -47.89
N PHE A 23 17.13 -40.73 -46.84
CA PHE A 23 17.00 -40.01 -45.58
C PHE A 23 17.11 -38.51 -45.88
N ASP A 24 16.10 -37.72 -45.53
CA ASP A 24 16.27 -36.27 -45.40
C ASP A 24 15.31 -35.68 -44.36
N ASN A 25 15.93 -35.31 -43.24
CA ASN A 25 15.72 -34.10 -42.45
C ASN A 25 14.34 -33.84 -41.86
N VAL A 26 14.22 -34.25 -40.59
CA VAL A 26 13.33 -33.67 -39.59
C VAL A 26 13.56 -32.15 -39.51
N THR A 27 12.75 -31.37 -40.21
CA THR A 27 12.55 -29.96 -39.88
C THR A 27 11.44 -29.89 -38.84
N ARG A 28 11.81 -30.18 -37.58
CA ARG A 28 10.96 -29.83 -36.45
C ARG A 28 11.04 -28.32 -36.33
N SER A 29 10.03 -27.63 -36.88
CA SER A 29 9.83 -26.20 -36.66
C SER A 29 9.85 -25.96 -35.14
N LEU A 30 10.95 -25.39 -34.66
CA LEU A 30 11.02 -24.77 -33.35
C LEU A 30 10.11 -23.55 -33.43
N SER A 31 8.83 -23.78 -33.18
CA SER A 31 7.95 -22.74 -32.71
C SER A 31 8.59 -22.23 -31.43
N GLN A 32 9.29 -21.10 -31.54
CA GLN A 32 9.62 -20.28 -30.39
C GLN A 32 8.30 -19.83 -29.80
N ASN A 33 7.68 -20.69 -28.99
CA ASN A 33 6.83 -20.24 -27.92
C ASN A 33 7.76 -19.41 -27.06
N SER A 34 7.79 -18.09 -27.28
CA SER A 34 8.13 -17.18 -26.22
C SER A 34 7.20 -17.56 -25.08
N SER A 35 7.70 -18.30 -24.10
CA SER A 35 7.04 -18.48 -22.83
C SER A 35 7.00 -17.08 -22.22
N GLN A 36 6.02 -16.27 -22.64
CA GLN A 36 5.61 -15.15 -21.85
C GLN A 36 5.27 -15.78 -20.51
N SER A 37 6.07 -15.45 -19.50
CA SER A 37 5.77 -15.80 -18.12
C SER A 37 4.31 -15.42 -17.89
N GLU A 38 3.43 -16.43 -17.83
CA GLU A 38 2.02 -16.18 -17.65
C GLU A 38 1.88 -15.55 -16.27
N ARG A 39 1.63 -14.25 -16.27
CA ARG A 39 1.37 -13.53 -15.03
C ARG A 39 0.16 -14.21 -14.35
N PRO A 40 0.21 -14.41 -13.03
CA PRO A 40 -0.91 -15.03 -12.34
C PRO A 40 -2.20 -14.25 -12.59
N SER A 41 -3.31 -14.97 -12.72
CA SER A 41 -4.65 -14.39 -12.86
C SER A 41 -5.20 -13.84 -11.54
N PHE A 42 -4.44 -13.93 -10.44
CA PHE A 42 -4.87 -13.55 -9.10
C PHE A 42 -3.73 -12.89 -8.31
N GLY A 43 -4.10 -12.18 -7.25
CA GLY A 43 -3.20 -11.67 -6.23
C GLY A 43 -3.76 -11.93 -4.83
N VAL A 44 -2.95 -11.68 -3.81
CA VAL A 44 -3.32 -11.92 -2.41
C VAL A 44 -3.23 -10.63 -1.60
N ALA A 45 -4.27 -10.33 -0.82
CA ALA A 45 -4.21 -9.27 0.19
C ALA A 45 -4.14 -9.93 1.57
N PHE A 46 -3.12 -9.57 2.34
CA PHE A 46 -2.92 -10.08 3.69
C PHE A 46 -3.31 -9.01 4.70
N ASP A 47 -4.20 -9.33 5.63
CA ASP A 47 -4.25 -8.59 6.89
C ASP A 47 -2.93 -8.79 7.64
N ILE A 48 -2.59 -7.86 8.53
CA ILE A 48 -1.35 -7.92 9.32
C ILE A 48 -1.66 -8.51 10.70
N ASP A 49 -2.54 -7.86 11.45
CA ASP A 49 -2.73 -8.13 12.87
C ASP A 49 -3.56 -9.39 13.08
N GLY A 50 -2.97 -10.41 13.70
CA GLY A 50 -3.58 -11.72 13.89
C GLY A 50 -3.45 -12.68 12.69
N VAL A 51 -2.94 -12.21 11.54
CA VAL A 51 -2.72 -13.03 10.33
C VAL A 51 -1.24 -13.22 10.03
N ILE A 52 -0.50 -12.12 9.86
CA ILE A 52 0.93 -12.16 9.58
C ILE A 52 1.71 -12.00 10.88
N LEU A 53 1.30 -11.06 11.74
CA LEU A 53 1.94 -10.73 13.01
C LEU A 53 0.92 -10.72 14.16
N LEU A 54 1.37 -11.09 15.35
CA LEU A 54 0.71 -10.80 16.63
C LEU A 54 1.65 -9.89 17.41
N GLY A 55 1.36 -8.59 17.43
CA GLY A 55 2.32 -7.58 17.88
C GLY A 55 3.52 -7.54 16.93
N HIS A 56 4.72 -7.83 17.44
CA HIS A 56 5.96 -7.92 16.65
C HIS A 56 6.40 -9.36 16.35
N THR A 57 5.58 -10.36 16.68
CA THR A 57 5.91 -11.77 16.51
C THR A 57 5.18 -12.36 15.29
N PRO A 58 5.88 -13.03 14.36
CA PRO A 58 5.22 -13.74 13.26
C PRO A 58 4.22 -14.79 13.75
N VAL A 59 3.03 -14.80 13.16
CA VAL A 59 1.99 -15.79 13.47
C VAL A 59 2.28 -17.09 12.73
N GLY A 60 2.51 -18.16 13.50
CA GLY A 60 2.69 -19.51 12.97
C GLY A 60 3.75 -19.57 11.86
N GLY A 61 3.33 -19.96 10.65
CA GLY A 61 4.19 -20.12 9.48
C GLY A 61 4.21 -18.92 8.53
N SER A 62 3.76 -17.73 8.93
CA SER A 62 3.58 -16.58 8.03
C SER A 62 4.82 -16.22 7.21
N PRO A 63 6.07 -16.22 7.72
CA PRO A 63 7.24 -15.93 6.90
C PRO A 63 7.47 -17.00 5.82
N ARG A 64 7.20 -18.28 6.15
CA ARG A 64 7.32 -19.39 5.20
C ARG A 64 6.25 -19.34 4.13
N ALA A 65 5.03 -18.92 4.48
CA ALA A 65 3.94 -18.74 3.53
C ALA A 65 4.26 -17.62 2.52
N LEU A 66 4.76 -16.47 2.99
CA LEU A 66 5.14 -15.36 2.11
C LEU A 66 6.31 -15.73 1.19
N ARG A 67 7.30 -16.49 1.66
CA ARG A 67 8.40 -16.99 0.81
C ARG A 67 7.93 -17.84 -0.37
N ARG A 68 6.79 -18.54 -0.25
CA ARG A 68 6.20 -19.32 -1.35
C ARG A 68 5.60 -18.47 -2.46
N LEU A 69 5.47 -17.16 -2.25
CA LEU A 69 5.04 -16.22 -3.29
C LEU A 69 6.19 -15.82 -4.23
N TYR A 70 7.41 -16.27 -3.93
CA TYR A 70 8.60 -16.06 -4.74
C TYR A 70 9.03 -17.38 -5.41
N ASP A 71 9.73 -17.27 -6.53
CA ASP A 71 10.38 -18.42 -7.16
C ASP A 71 11.78 -18.67 -6.57
N ASP A 72 12.46 -19.71 -7.07
CA ASP A 72 13.78 -20.12 -6.60
C ASP A 72 14.88 -19.09 -6.90
N LEU A 73 14.62 -18.13 -7.81
CA LEU A 73 15.50 -17.01 -8.13
C LEU A 73 15.20 -15.77 -7.29
N GLY A 74 14.20 -15.83 -6.41
CA GLY A 74 13.75 -14.72 -5.58
C GLY A 74 12.89 -13.71 -6.32
N ALA A 75 12.43 -14.01 -7.54
CA ALA A 75 11.49 -13.17 -8.26
C ALA A 75 10.07 -13.40 -7.75
N LEU A 76 9.28 -12.32 -7.67
CA LEU A 76 7.91 -12.39 -7.20
C LEU A 76 7.05 -13.17 -8.21
N LYS A 77 6.53 -14.31 -7.79
CA LYS A 77 5.67 -15.18 -8.60
C LYS A 77 4.21 -14.77 -8.47
N ILE A 78 3.72 -14.48 -7.26
CA ILE A 78 2.32 -14.12 -6.99
C ILE A 78 2.26 -12.71 -6.42
N PRO A 79 1.56 -11.76 -7.07
CA PRO A 79 1.44 -10.40 -6.57
C PRO A 79 0.67 -10.39 -5.24
N TYR A 80 1.16 -9.60 -4.29
CA TYR A 80 0.49 -9.44 -3.01
C TYR A 80 0.65 -8.04 -2.41
N VAL A 81 -0.28 -7.69 -1.54
CA VAL A 81 -0.26 -6.50 -0.70
C VAL A 81 -0.58 -6.87 0.76
N PHE A 82 -0.11 -6.07 1.69
CA PHE A 82 -0.61 -6.00 3.05
C PHE A 82 -1.72 -4.94 3.11
N LEU A 83 -2.86 -5.30 3.67
CA LEU A 83 -4.02 -4.43 3.84
C LEU A 83 -4.47 -4.49 5.29
N THR A 84 -4.28 -3.41 6.04
CA THR A 84 -4.61 -3.34 7.46
C THR A 84 -5.41 -2.08 7.77
N ASN A 85 -6.29 -2.17 8.77
CA ASN A 85 -6.93 -1.00 9.37
C ASN A 85 -5.99 -0.25 10.33
N GLY A 86 -4.88 -0.88 10.74
CA GLY A 86 -3.85 -0.27 11.56
C GLY A 86 -3.13 0.87 10.84
N GLY A 87 -2.31 1.62 11.59
CA GLY A 87 -1.75 2.87 11.10
C GLY A 87 -0.86 3.58 12.11
N GLY A 88 -0.53 4.82 11.77
CA GLY A 88 0.16 5.77 12.65
C GLY A 88 1.58 6.08 12.22
N PHE A 89 2.12 5.40 11.21
CA PHE A 89 3.43 5.67 10.64
C PHE A 89 3.38 5.61 9.11
N PRO A 90 4.34 6.21 8.40
CA PRO A 90 4.41 6.10 6.95
C PRO A 90 4.47 4.65 6.47
N GLU A 91 3.86 4.37 5.32
CA GLU A 91 3.90 3.03 4.72
C GLU A 91 5.33 2.56 4.46
N SER A 92 6.25 3.49 4.20
CA SER A 92 7.69 3.21 4.04
C SER A 92 8.31 2.62 5.30
N ARG A 93 7.99 3.19 6.47
CA ARG A 93 8.44 2.69 7.77
C ARG A 93 7.82 1.34 8.09
N ARG A 94 6.52 1.18 7.83
CA ARG A 94 5.83 -0.09 8.07
C ARG A 94 6.34 -1.20 7.16
N ALA A 95 6.63 -0.90 5.90
CA ALA A 95 7.23 -1.85 4.96
C ALA A 95 8.64 -2.28 5.39
N ALA A 96 9.47 -1.35 5.89
CA ALA A 96 10.78 -1.67 6.42
C ALA A 96 10.71 -2.58 7.65
N GLU A 97 9.81 -2.28 8.60
CA GLU A 97 9.58 -3.12 9.79
C GLU A 97 9.12 -4.53 9.41
N LEU A 98 8.13 -4.64 8.52
CA LEU A 98 7.67 -5.94 8.03
C LEU A 98 8.79 -6.70 7.32
N SER A 99 9.63 -6.00 6.56
CA SER A 99 10.75 -6.62 5.84
C SER A 99 11.77 -7.24 6.79
N GLU A 100 12.10 -6.53 7.87
CA GLU A 100 12.99 -6.99 8.92
C GLU A 100 12.42 -8.23 9.62
N ILE A 101 11.16 -8.16 10.08
CA ILE A 101 10.52 -9.23 10.84
C ILE A 101 10.33 -10.50 10.00
N LEU A 102 9.97 -10.37 8.72
CA LEU A 102 9.61 -11.48 7.84
C LEU A 102 10.81 -12.00 7.02
N GLY A 103 11.90 -11.24 6.98
CA GLY A 103 13.11 -11.56 6.24
C GLY A 103 12.90 -11.61 4.73
N ILE A 104 12.04 -10.73 4.19
CA ILE A 104 11.76 -10.55 2.76
C ILE A 104 11.71 -9.06 2.45
N ASN A 105 12.04 -8.65 1.22
CA ASN A 105 11.96 -7.24 0.84
C ASN A 105 10.51 -6.87 0.50
N ILE A 106 9.91 -5.96 1.27
CA ILE A 106 8.55 -5.46 1.09
C ILE A 106 8.64 -3.99 0.68
N LEU A 107 8.01 -3.65 -0.44
CA LEU A 107 7.97 -2.27 -0.93
C LEU A 107 6.88 -1.47 -0.20
N PRO A 108 7.06 -0.14 -0.03
CA PRO A 108 6.02 0.73 0.54
C PRO A 108 4.69 0.65 -0.24
N SER A 109 4.76 0.46 -1.57
CA SER A 109 3.58 0.30 -2.43
C SER A 109 2.79 -1.00 -2.19
N GLN A 110 3.39 -1.96 -1.48
CA GLN A 110 2.72 -3.19 -1.08
C GLN A 110 2.03 -3.07 0.28
N VAL A 111 2.12 -1.92 0.96
CA VAL A 111 1.49 -1.72 2.26
C VAL A 111 0.36 -0.71 2.13
N ILE A 112 -0.84 -1.10 2.53
CA ILE A 112 -2.04 -0.27 2.56
C ILE A 112 -2.54 -0.24 4.01
N GLN A 113 -2.52 0.93 4.60
CA GLN A 113 -2.93 1.19 5.99
C GLN A 113 -4.26 1.93 6.03
N GLY A 114 -4.90 2.00 7.19
CA GLY A 114 -6.21 2.63 7.34
C GLY A 114 -6.25 4.09 6.86
N HIS A 115 -5.12 4.80 6.96
CA HIS A 115 -4.95 6.18 6.51
C HIS A 115 -4.52 6.34 5.04
N SER A 116 -4.08 5.28 4.35
CA SER A 116 -3.61 5.37 2.96
C SER A 116 -4.60 6.03 1.98
N PRO A 117 -5.94 5.86 2.12
CA PRO A 117 -6.91 6.56 1.28
C PRO A 117 -6.86 8.09 1.38
N PHE A 118 -6.31 8.66 2.46
CA PHE A 118 -6.22 10.13 2.63
C PHE A 118 -5.35 10.81 1.56
N LYS A 119 -4.49 10.06 0.85
CA LYS A 119 -3.78 10.54 -0.36
C LYS A 119 -4.75 11.12 -1.40
N GLN A 120 -5.98 10.60 -1.49
CA GLN A 120 -6.99 11.09 -2.43
C GLN A 120 -7.63 12.41 -2.00
N LEU A 121 -7.49 12.80 -0.74
CA LEU A 121 -8.10 14.00 -0.15
C LEU A 121 -7.18 15.23 -0.21
N VAL A 122 -5.94 15.05 -0.65
CA VAL A 122 -4.94 16.11 -0.79
C VAL A 122 -5.48 17.25 -1.67
N ASN A 123 -6.08 16.93 -2.82
CA ASN A 123 -6.64 17.94 -3.73
C ASN A 123 -7.65 18.90 -3.06
N ARG A 124 -8.32 18.46 -1.99
CA ARG A 124 -9.30 19.26 -1.26
C ARG A 124 -8.68 20.04 -0.09
N PHE A 125 -7.65 19.48 0.56
CA PHE A 125 -7.16 19.96 1.85
C PHE A 125 -5.66 20.29 1.88
N GLU A 126 -4.97 20.25 0.73
CA GLU A 126 -3.51 20.46 0.59
C GLU A 126 -3.03 21.69 1.36
N ASN A 127 -3.72 22.82 1.20
CA ASN A 127 -3.35 24.10 1.81
C ASN A 127 -4.24 24.48 3.01
N GLU A 128 -5.19 23.61 3.40
CA GLU A 128 -6.08 23.86 4.52
C GLU A 128 -5.42 23.51 5.86
N PHE A 129 -5.78 24.23 6.92
CA PHE A 129 -5.29 23.91 8.26
C PHE A 129 -6.04 22.70 8.82
N VAL A 130 -5.32 21.58 9.00
CA VAL A 130 -5.91 20.30 9.40
C VAL A 130 -5.16 19.69 10.59
N ILE A 131 -5.88 18.89 11.37
CA ILE A 131 -5.31 18.16 12.51
C ILE A 131 -5.22 16.68 12.17
N ALA A 132 -4.07 16.07 12.48
CA ALA A 132 -3.84 14.64 12.35
C ALA A 132 -3.88 13.97 13.73
N VAL A 133 -4.78 13.00 13.90
CA VAL A 133 -5.10 12.34 15.17
C VAL A 133 -4.66 10.87 15.11
N GLY A 134 -4.04 10.39 16.19
CA GLY A 134 -3.65 8.99 16.35
C GLY A 134 -2.25 8.82 16.93
N LYS A 135 -1.90 7.58 17.26
CA LYS A 135 -0.56 7.19 17.73
C LYS A 135 0.50 7.33 16.62
N GLY A 136 1.76 7.37 17.04
CA GLY A 136 2.92 7.38 16.14
C GLY A 136 3.29 8.77 15.64
N GLU A 137 3.33 8.94 14.31
CA GLU A 137 3.76 10.13 13.58
C GLU A 137 2.69 10.60 12.58
N PRO A 138 1.44 10.85 13.03
CA PRO A 138 0.33 11.12 12.12
C PRO A 138 0.52 12.39 11.26
N ALA A 139 1.17 13.42 11.80
CA ALA A 139 1.48 14.64 11.05
C ALA A 139 2.52 14.38 9.93
N ALA A 140 3.50 13.51 10.18
CA ALA A 140 4.50 13.15 9.17
C ALA A 140 3.86 12.37 8.02
N VAL A 141 2.95 11.43 8.32
CA VAL A 141 2.17 10.69 7.32
C VAL A 141 1.41 11.64 6.40
N MET A 142 0.65 12.58 6.98
CA MET A 142 -0.12 13.53 6.20
C MET A 142 0.78 14.48 5.37
N THR A 143 1.91 14.90 5.93
CA THR A 143 2.90 15.70 5.20
C THR A 143 3.46 14.94 3.99
N GLU A 144 3.78 13.66 4.14
CA GLU A 144 4.24 12.79 3.05
C GLU A 144 3.15 12.61 1.96
N TYR A 145 1.88 12.63 2.34
CA TYR A 145 0.78 12.58 1.37
C TYR A 145 0.60 13.89 0.59
N GLY A 146 1.15 15.00 1.08
CA GLY A 146 1.13 16.30 0.41
C GLY A 146 0.32 17.38 1.13
N PHE A 147 -0.19 17.12 2.34
CA PHE A 147 -0.84 18.16 3.14
C PHE A 147 0.23 19.10 3.73
N LYS A 148 0.06 20.41 3.56
CA LYS A 148 1.09 21.40 3.92
C LYS A 148 0.92 22.02 5.30
N ASN A 149 -0.32 22.14 5.76
CA ASN A 149 -0.66 22.83 7.00
C ASN A 149 -1.25 21.85 8.01
N VAL A 150 -0.43 20.90 8.48
CA VAL A 150 -0.85 19.82 9.38
C VAL A 150 -0.16 19.96 10.74
N LEU A 151 -0.93 19.81 11.82
CA LEU A 151 -0.40 19.55 13.16
C LEU A 151 -0.85 18.19 13.65
N SER A 152 -0.03 17.53 14.47
CA SER A 152 -0.52 16.40 15.26
C SER A 152 -1.45 16.91 16.35
N ILE A 153 -2.36 16.06 16.84
CA ILE A 153 -3.24 16.44 17.96
C ILE A 153 -2.46 16.77 19.24
N ASP A 154 -1.34 16.07 19.48
CA ASP A 154 -0.41 16.39 20.56
C ASP A 154 0.10 17.82 20.42
N GLU A 155 0.56 18.19 19.22
CA GLU A 155 1.10 19.51 18.94
C GLU A 155 0.04 20.60 19.03
N TYR A 156 -1.12 20.38 18.42
CA TYR A 156 -2.25 21.28 18.53
C TYR A 156 -2.63 21.52 20.00
N SER A 157 -2.68 20.47 20.82
CA SER A 157 -3.01 20.56 22.24
C SER A 157 -2.01 21.43 23.04
N SER A 158 -0.73 21.44 22.63
CA SER A 158 0.32 22.18 23.33
C SER A 158 0.13 23.71 23.28
N TYR A 159 -0.68 24.22 22.34
CA TYR A 159 -0.96 25.64 22.21
C TYR A 159 -2.08 26.14 23.16
N PHE A 160 -2.81 25.23 23.80
CA PHE A 160 -3.95 25.56 24.67
C PHE A 160 -3.70 25.11 26.10
N ASP A 161 -3.70 26.07 27.03
CA ASP A 161 -3.56 25.79 28.46
C ASP A 161 -4.89 25.28 29.01
N GLY A 162 -4.87 24.18 29.78
CA GLY A 162 -6.05 23.65 30.47
C GLY A 162 -7.08 22.93 29.58
N ILE A 163 -6.73 22.61 28.32
CA ILE A 163 -7.66 21.92 27.40
C ILE A 163 -7.97 20.47 27.79
N ASP A 164 -7.10 19.88 28.60
CA ASP A 164 -7.23 18.54 29.14
C ASP A 164 -7.56 18.61 30.63
N PRO A 165 -8.85 18.54 31.01
CA PRO A 165 -9.26 18.62 32.42
C PRO A 165 -8.78 17.39 33.22
N LEU A 166 -8.45 16.28 32.55
CA LEU A 166 -7.98 15.07 33.20
C LEU A 166 -6.46 15.05 33.38
N LYS A 167 -5.73 16.03 32.82
CA LYS A 167 -4.26 16.13 32.94
C LYS A 167 -3.74 15.96 34.37
N PRO A 168 -4.33 16.56 35.43
CA PRO A 168 -3.85 16.38 36.80
C PRO A 168 -3.97 14.95 37.34
N TYR A 169 -4.80 14.11 36.72
CA TYR A 169 -5.05 12.73 37.13
C TYR A 169 -4.27 11.71 36.30
N LYS A 170 -3.48 12.16 35.30
CA LYS A 170 -2.67 11.28 34.45
C LYS A 170 -1.32 11.01 35.10
N MET A 171 -0.97 9.74 35.22
CA MET A 171 0.33 9.28 35.75
C MET A 171 1.44 9.20 34.69
N TRP A 172 1.11 9.53 33.43
CA TRP A 172 2.01 9.52 32.29
C TRP A 172 1.94 10.88 31.60
N THR A 173 3.06 11.33 31.04
CA THR A 173 3.13 12.56 30.25
C THR A 173 3.04 12.23 28.76
N ALA A 174 2.32 13.07 28.01
CA ALA A 174 2.39 13.03 26.55
C ALA A 174 3.85 13.20 26.12
N ARG A 175 4.22 12.54 25.02
CA ARG A 175 5.58 12.55 24.49
C ARG A 175 6.02 14.00 24.28
N GLU A 176 7.21 14.35 24.75
CA GLU A 176 7.78 15.67 24.53
C GLU A 176 7.84 15.93 23.02
N ILE A 177 7.08 16.92 22.58
CA ILE A 177 7.09 17.36 21.19
C ILE A 177 8.41 18.10 21.04
N GLY A 178 9.43 17.39 20.54
CA GLY A 178 10.73 17.98 20.27
C GLY A 178 10.55 19.28 19.49
N ASN A 179 11.31 20.33 19.86
CA ASN A 179 11.29 21.75 19.43
C ASN A 179 11.19 22.01 17.91
N SER A 180 10.21 21.43 17.23
CA SER A 180 10.22 21.25 15.78
C SER A 180 9.32 22.22 15.04
N VAL A 181 8.62 23.14 15.73
CA VAL A 181 7.68 24.03 15.06
C VAL A 181 7.92 25.51 15.36
N LYS A 182 8.29 26.19 14.26
CA LYS A 182 8.52 27.62 14.07
C LYS A 182 7.23 28.45 14.05
N THR A 183 6.07 27.83 14.26
CA THR A 183 4.76 28.48 14.17
C THR A 183 4.46 29.20 15.47
N LYS A 184 4.17 30.51 15.39
CA LYS A 184 3.83 31.31 16.57
C LYS A 184 2.49 30.83 17.13
N ARG A 185 2.40 30.70 18.46
CA ARG A 185 1.16 30.31 19.17
C ARG A 185 -0.07 31.09 18.70
N GLY A 186 0.06 32.41 18.49
CA GLY A 186 -1.03 33.26 18.03
C GLY A 186 -1.59 32.88 16.66
N ASP A 187 -0.75 32.37 15.76
CA ASP A 187 -1.17 31.97 14.41
C ASP A 187 -1.96 30.65 14.43
N VAL A 188 -1.66 29.76 15.39
CA VAL A 188 -2.38 28.49 15.54
C VAL A 188 -3.74 28.71 16.20
N VAL A 189 -3.78 29.46 17.30
CA VAL A 189 -5.00 29.70 18.09
C VAL A 189 -6.05 30.51 17.31
N SER A 190 -5.62 31.37 16.39
CA SER A 190 -6.52 32.20 15.57
C SER A 190 -7.03 31.50 14.30
N LYS A 191 -6.39 30.41 13.88
CA LYS A 191 -6.76 29.69 12.65
C LYS A 191 -7.88 28.69 12.93
N ARG A 192 -8.90 28.71 12.07
CA ARG A 192 -9.95 27.69 12.07
C ARG A 192 -9.42 26.36 11.53
N VAL A 193 -9.69 25.28 12.24
CA VAL A 193 -9.43 23.91 11.77
C VAL A 193 -10.49 23.52 10.75
N GLN A 194 -10.05 23.01 9.60
CA GLN A 194 -10.92 22.72 8.46
C GLN A 194 -11.31 21.24 8.38
N ALA A 195 -10.46 20.38 8.92
CA ALA A 195 -10.72 18.96 9.06
C ALA A 195 -9.82 18.34 10.14
N ALA A 196 -10.33 17.31 10.79
CA ALA A 196 -9.55 16.39 11.60
C ALA A 196 -9.50 15.03 10.90
N PHE A 197 -8.30 14.50 10.72
CA PHE A 197 -8.05 13.19 10.13
C PHE A 197 -7.62 12.22 11.23
N VAL A 198 -8.40 11.16 11.44
CA VAL A 198 -8.07 10.10 12.38
C VAL A 198 -7.31 9.01 11.64
N LEU A 199 -6.00 8.93 11.86
CA LEU A 199 -5.11 8.00 11.15
C LEU A 199 -4.99 6.64 11.87
N SER A 200 -5.12 6.65 13.19
CA SER A 200 -5.04 5.46 14.04
C SER A 200 -5.61 5.76 15.42
N ASP A 201 -5.65 4.76 16.29
CA ASP A 201 -6.13 4.94 17.66
C ASP A 201 -5.30 6.01 18.39
N PRO A 202 -5.95 6.98 19.05
CA PRO A 202 -5.26 7.92 19.91
C PRO A 202 -4.65 7.21 21.13
N VAL A 203 -3.59 7.78 21.69
CA VAL A 203 -3.03 7.32 22.99
C VAL A 203 -3.81 7.98 24.14
N ASP A 204 -4.17 9.26 23.98
CA ASP A 204 -4.93 10.02 24.97
C ASP A 204 -6.39 10.22 24.54
N TRP A 205 -7.21 9.18 24.66
CA TRP A 205 -8.60 9.24 24.19
C TRP A 205 -9.39 10.39 24.81
N SER A 206 -9.20 10.64 26.11
CA SER A 206 -9.94 11.68 26.83
C SER A 206 -9.69 13.08 26.27
N ARG A 207 -8.41 13.43 26.07
CA ARG A 207 -7.99 14.71 25.51
C ARG A 207 -8.36 14.80 24.04
N ASP A 208 -8.13 13.73 23.29
CA ASP A 208 -8.25 13.75 21.83
C ASP A 208 -9.72 13.85 21.39
N ILE A 209 -10.65 13.21 22.13
CA ILE A 209 -12.10 13.37 21.94
C ILE A 209 -12.53 14.79 22.27
N GLN A 210 -12.06 15.36 23.38
CA GLN A 210 -12.39 16.74 23.78
C GLN A 210 -11.92 17.75 22.73
N LEU A 211 -10.69 17.60 22.24
CA LEU A 211 -10.10 18.45 21.22
C LEU A 211 -10.82 18.33 19.89
N THR A 212 -11.08 17.11 19.42
CA THR A 212 -11.73 16.89 18.13
C THR A 212 -13.16 17.43 18.14
N SER A 213 -13.86 17.32 19.27
CA SER A 213 -15.22 17.85 19.43
C SER A 213 -15.28 19.37 19.56
N GLY A 214 -14.21 20.00 20.08
CA GLY A 214 -14.14 21.46 20.24
C GLY A 214 -13.47 22.19 19.07
N ALA A 215 -12.65 21.49 18.28
CA ALA A 215 -11.91 22.07 17.15
C ALA A 215 -12.71 22.12 15.84
N LEU A 216 -13.71 21.24 15.69
CA LEU A 216 -14.62 21.17 14.53
C LEU A 216 -15.97 21.85 14.86
#